data_AF-A0A7J3NQ98-F1
#
_entry.id   AF-A0A7J3NQ98-F1
#
_cell.length_a   1.000
_cell.length_b   1.000
_cell.length_c   1.000
_cell.angle_alpha   90.00
_cell.angle_beta   90.00
_cell.angle_gamma   90.00
#
_symmetry.space_group_name_H-M   'P 1'
#
loop_
_entity.id
_entity.type
_entity.pdbx_description
1 polymer ?
#
loop_
_entity_poly.entity_id
_entity_poly.type
_entity_poly.pdbx_seq_one_letter_code
_entity_poly.pdbx_strand_id
1 'polypeptide(L)'
;EEMEIDFNRMRNWLDHYGLPQYHVHVSGHVMPIELKSIVERIRPKKVFPVHCDQPEVFAKFIKKVGAETTCPIVGEKYAVEV
;
A
#
# COMPACT_ATOMS: atom_id res chain seq x y z
N GLU A 1 5.07 11.14 14.12
CA GLU A 1 4.69 12.05 15.23
C GLU A 1 5.04 13.50 14.94
N GLU A 2 6.31 13.89 14.77
CA GLU A 2 6.65 15.31 14.48
C GLU A 2 5.98 15.87 13.20
N MET A 3 6.01 15.12 12.09
CA MET A 3 5.37 15.54 10.84
C MET A 3 3.84 15.67 10.94
N GLU A 4 3.18 14.83 11.75
CA GLU A 4 1.73 14.91 11.95
C GLU A 4 1.35 16.13 12.79
N ILE A 5 2.17 16.45 13.80
CA ILE A 5 2.00 17.65 14.63
C ILE A 5 2.16 18.91 13.76
N ASP A 6 3.15 18.95 12.88
CA ASP A 6 3.36 20.07 11.97
C ASP A 6 2.25 20.21 10.92
N PHE A 7 1.77 19.11 10.36
CA PHE A 7 0.64 19.13 9.42
C PHE A 7 -0.64 19.65 10.08
N ASN A 8 -0.93 19.20 11.31
CA ASN A 8 -2.09 19.66 12.07
C ASN A 8 -1.99 21.15 12.41
N ARG A 9 -0.79 21.64 12.77
CA ARG A 9 -0.56 23.06 13.01
C ARG A 9 -0.80 23.90 11.76
N MET A 10 -0.25 23.48 10.61
CA MET A 10 -0.46 24.15 9.32
C MET A 10 -1.95 24.24 8.98
N ARG A 11 -2.69 23.13 9.10
CA ARG A 11 -4.13 23.09 8.82
C ARG A 11 -4.93 24.05 9.70
N ASN A 12 -4.61 24.13 10.98
CA ASN A 12 -5.28 25.05 11.91
C ASN A 12 -5.06 26.52 11.52
N TRP A 13 -3.88 26.87 11.01
CA TRP A 13 -3.60 28.22 10.52
C TRP A 13 -4.35 28.54 9.22
N LEU A 14 -4.42 27.60 8.27
CA LEU A 14 -5.19 27.78 7.05
C LEU A 14 -6.67 28.03 7.36
N ASP A 15 -7.24 27.28 8.31
CA ASP A 15 -8.62 27.45 8.77
C ASP A 15 -8.82 28.82 9.45
N HIS A 16 -7.91 29.21 10.34
CA HIS A 16 -7.96 30.51 11.02
C HIS A 16 -7.99 31.71 10.05
N TYR A 17 -7.28 31.59 8.93
CA TYR A 17 -7.22 32.63 7.89
C TYR A 17 -8.25 32.43 6.75
N GLY A 18 -9.12 31.43 6.85
CA GLY A 18 -10.14 31.14 5.83
C GLY A 18 -9.56 30.73 4.47
N LEU A 19 -8.35 30.14 4.45
CA LEU A 19 -7.66 29.73 3.23
C LEU A 19 -8.10 28.30 2.83
N PRO A 20 -8.63 28.10 1.60
CA PRO A 20 -9.04 26.78 1.15
C PRO A 20 -7.82 25.89 0.86
N GLN A 21 -7.88 24.63 1.28
CA GLN A 21 -6.87 23.61 1.00
C GLN A 21 -7.39 22.62 -0.05
N TYR A 22 -6.62 22.41 -1.11
CA TYR A 22 -6.87 21.36 -2.11
C TYR A 22 -5.79 20.28 -1.97
N HIS A 23 -6.20 19.04 -1.75
CA HIS A 23 -5.28 17.91 -1.68
C HIS A 23 -5.05 17.34 -3.08
N VAL A 24 -3.81 17.43 -3.55
CA VAL A 24 -3.36 16.80 -4.78
C VAL A 24 -2.39 15.70 -4.39
N HIS A 25 -2.68 14.46 -4.79
CA HIS A 25 -1.85 13.31 -4.49
C HIS A 25 -1.15 12.83 -5.75
N VAL A 26 0.17 12.71 -5.70
CA VAL A 26 0.99 12.08 -6.73
C VAL A 26 1.93 11.12 -6.01
N SER A 27 1.71 9.82 -6.17
CA SER A 27 2.62 8.78 -5.67
C SER A 27 3.54 8.31 -6.78
N GLY A 28 4.79 8.01 -6.44
CA GLY A 28 5.69 7.25 -7.32
C GLY A 28 5.39 5.75 -7.36
N HIS A 29 4.43 5.29 -6.56
CA HIS A 29 4.05 3.89 -6.43
C HIS A 29 2.67 3.63 -7.04
N VAL A 30 2.50 2.40 -7.51
CA VAL A 30 1.26 1.86 -8.06
C VAL A 30 0.16 1.82 -7.01
N MET A 31 -1.07 2.14 -7.41
CA MET A 31 -2.22 2.13 -6.49
C MET A 31 -2.69 0.70 -6.21
N PRO A 32 -3.34 0.45 -5.06
CA PRO A 32 -3.80 -0.91 -4.70
C PRO A 32 -4.70 -1.55 -5.77
N ILE A 33 -5.62 -0.79 -6.36
CA ILE A 33 -6.54 -1.31 -7.39
C ILE A 33 -5.78 -1.75 -8.66
N GLU A 34 -4.74 -1.02 -9.03
CA GLU A 34 -3.89 -1.36 -10.16
C GLU A 34 -3.06 -2.61 -9.86
N LEU A 35 -2.57 -2.75 -8.63
CA LEU A 35 -1.89 -3.95 -8.13
C LEU A 35 -2.78 -5.20 -8.26
N LYS A 36 -4.07 -5.09 -7.90
CA LYS A 36 -5.05 -6.17 -8.10
C LYS A 36 -5.16 -6.56 -9.57
N SER A 37 -5.30 -5.58 -10.46
CA SER A 37 -5.38 -5.80 -11.90
C SER A 37 -4.11 -6.44 -12.48
N ILE A 38 -2.93 -6.07 -11.97
CA ILE A 38 -1.66 -6.69 -12.35
C ILE A 38 -1.66 -8.18 -11.97
N VAL A 39 -2.04 -8.52 -10.74
CA VAL A 39 -2.11 -9.92 -10.29
C VAL A 39 -3.14 -10.71 -11.10
N GLU A 40 -4.32 -10.13 -11.37
CA GLU A 40 -5.37 -10.74 -12.21
C GLU A 40 -4.90 -11.01 -13.64
N ARG A 41 -4.08 -10.11 -14.19
CA ARG A 41 -3.55 -10.21 -15.55
C ARG A 41 -2.42 -11.23 -15.65
N ILE A 42 -1.49 -11.22 -14.69
CA ILE A 42 -0.34 -12.14 -14.68
C ILE A 42 -0.80 -13.56 -14.33
N ARG A 43 -1.82 -13.71 -13.47
CA ARG A 43 -2.28 -14.98 -12.89
C ARG A 43 -1.13 -15.81 -12.29
N PRO A 44 -0.37 -15.24 -11.35
CA PRO A 44 0.74 -15.96 -10.74
C PRO A 44 0.23 -17.10 -9.86
N LYS A 45 0.99 -18.21 -9.79
CA LYS A 45 0.71 -19.29 -8.83
C LYS A 45 0.88 -18.79 -7.38
N LYS A 46 1.94 -18.03 -7.10
CA LYS A 46 2.28 -17.50 -5.77
C LYS A 46 2.60 -16.00 -5.81
N VAL A 47 2.26 -15.28 -4.74
CA VAL A 47 2.53 -13.84 -4.55
C VAL A 47 3.16 -13.60 -3.18
N PHE A 48 4.23 -12.80 -3.15
CA PHE A 48 4.93 -12.39 -1.93
C PHE A 48 4.94 -10.85 -1.86
N PRO A 49 4.06 -10.21 -1.07
CA PRO A 49 4.13 -8.77 -0.86
C PRO A 49 5.40 -8.38 -0.12
N VAL A 50 6.20 -7.52 -0.72
CA VAL A 50 7.42 -6.94 -0.13
C VAL A 50 7.30 -5.41 -0.12
N HIS A 51 8.15 -4.75 0.67
CA HIS A 51 8.17 -3.29 0.78
C HIS A 51 6.80 -2.71 1.22
N CYS A 52 6.17 -3.38 2.18
CA CYS A 52 4.87 -3.05 2.75
C CYS A 52 4.93 -3.28 4.27
N ASP A 53 4.47 -2.31 5.07
CA ASP A 53 4.45 -2.43 6.53
C ASP A 53 3.39 -3.43 7.03
N GLN A 54 2.34 -3.66 6.22
CA GLN A 54 1.21 -4.53 6.56
C GLN A 54 0.89 -5.52 5.43
N PRO A 55 1.77 -6.51 5.17
CA PRO A 55 1.59 -7.47 4.09
C PRO A 55 0.29 -8.29 4.21
N GLU A 56 -0.23 -8.46 5.43
CA GLU A 56 -1.50 -9.15 5.67
C GLU A 56 -2.72 -8.43 5.09
N VAL A 57 -2.71 -7.09 5.11
CA VAL A 57 -3.79 -6.29 4.52
C VAL A 57 -3.79 -6.47 3.02
N PHE A 58 -2.61 -6.46 2.41
CA PHE A 58 -2.45 -6.76 1.00
C PHE A 58 -2.94 -8.17 0.64
N ALA A 59 -2.53 -9.18 1.41
CA ALA A 59 -2.97 -10.57 1.20
C ALA A 59 -4.49 -10.72 1.28
N LYS A 60 -5.15 -10.06 2.23
CA LYS A 60 -6.62 -10.02 2.33
C LYS A 60 -7.25 -9.34 1.11
N PHE A 61 -6.65 -8.26 0.63
CA PHE A 61 -7.13 -7.49 -0.51
C PHE A 61 -7.08 -8.31 -1.82
N ILE A 62 -6.00 -9.06 -2.06
CA ILE A 62 -5.85 -9.87 -3.28
C ILE A 62 -6.38 -11.31 -3.18
N LYS A 63 -6.88 -11.73 -2.01
CA LYS A 63 -7.37 -13.10 -1.77
C LYS A 63 -8.39 -13.60 -2.81
N LYS A 64 -9.21 -12.71 -3.36
CA LYS A 64 -10.25 -13.03 -4.36
C LYS A 64 -9.69 -13.27 -5.77
N VAL A 65 -8.41 -12.97 -6.01
CA VAL A 65 -7.76 -13.06 -7.32
C VAL A 65 -7.22 -14.46 -7.63
N GLY A 66 -7.23 -15.37 -6.63
CA GLY A 66 -6.90 -16.79 -6.82
C GLY A 66 -5.42 -17.15 -6.78
N ALA A 67 -4.53 -16.18 -6.51
CA ALA A 67 -3.11 -16.43 -6.28
C ALA A 67 -2.85 -16.81 -4.80
N GLU A 68 -2.03 -17.84 -4.57
CA GLU A 68 -1.55 -18.20 -3.23
C GLU A 68 -0.66 -17.06 -2.72
N THR A 69 -1.09 -16.35 -1.67
CA THR A 69 -0.33 -15.21 -1.14
C THR A 69 0.33 -15.57 0.18
N THR A 70 1.63 -15.34 0.29
CA THR A 70 2.43 -15.61 1.49
C THR A 70 3.03 -14.33 2.02
N CYS A 71 2.75 -13.97 3.27
CA CYS A 71 3.39 -12.84 3.93
C CYS A 71 4.85 -13.20 4.29
N PRO A 72 5.86 -12.56 3.68
CA PRO A 72 7.24 -12.93 3.92
C PRO A 72 7.75 -12.42 5.27
N ILE A 73 8.65 -13.19 5.89
CA ILE A 73 9.36 -12.85 7.12
C ILE A 73 10.81 -12.55 6.74
N VAL A 74 11.37 -11.46 7.29
CA VAL A 74 12.74 -11.04 7.00
C VAL A 74 13.73 -12.14 7.44
N GLY A 75 14.58 -12.57 6.51
CA GLY A 75 15.60 -13.59 6.76
C GLY A 75 15.17 -15.03 6.45
N GLU A 76 13.87 -15.27 6.24
CA GLU A 76 13.35 -16.60 5.86
C GLU A 76 13.60 -16.91 4.38
N LYS A 77 13.78 -18.20 4.08
CA LYS A 77 13.94 -18.70 2.71
C LYS A 77 12.69 -19.44 2.26
N TYR A 78 12.22 -19.13 1.06
CA TYR A 78 11.03 -19.73 0.49
C TYR A 78 11.42 -20.55 -0.75
N ALA A 79 11.06 -21.84 -0.75
CA ALA A 79 11.16 -22.67 -1.94
C ALA A 79 9.95 -22.42 -2.84
N VAL A 80 10.19 -22.14 -4.12
CA VAL A 80 9.13 -21.97 -5.12
C VAL A 80 9.30 -23.08 -6.15
N GLU A 81 8.35 -24.00 -6.18
CA GLU A 81 8.24 -25.00 -7.24
C GLU A 81 7.70 -24.31 -8.50
N VAL A 82 8.46 -24.39 -9.59
CA VAL A 82 8.11 -23.75 -10.88
C VAL A 82 7.15 -24.63 -11.67
#